data_AF-A0A255T8C5-F1
#
_entry.id   AF-A0A255T8C5-F1
#
_cell.length_a   1.000
_cell.length_b   1.000
_cell.length_c   1.000
_cell.angle_alpha   90.00
_cell.angle_beta   90.00
_cell.angle_gamma   90.00
#
_symmetry.space_group_name_H-M   'P 1'
#
loop_
_entity.id
_entity.type
_entity.pdbx_description
1 polymer ?
#
loop_
_entity_poly.entity_id
_entity_poly.type
_entity_poly.pdbx_seq_one_letter_code
_entity_poly.pdbx_strand_id
1 'polypeptide(L)'
;MIVGLNNGAGSFSIERTIPGKRPEMIAVMLYGEKEDGTPWYFRDSEIDKILVHEFCHSFISPDKKYKKIATRLLNENRKKLNSMGYGIWENVIDETLVRASVIRYLIDHDYSDDTIRQEISNQHKYYGFTWLPTDIEWYKGDIMAIFDQMQEKE
;
A
#
# COMPACT_ATOMS: atom_id res chain seq x y z
N MET A 1 11.29 6.54 14.20
CA MET A 1 10.22 5.63 13.76
C MET A 1 10.31 4.38 14.61
N ILE A 2 9.19 3.95 15.19
CA ILE A 2 9.11 2.77 16.05
C ILE A 2 8.05 1.87 15.40
N VAL A 3 8.34 0.59 15.20
CA VAL A 3 7.33 -0.41 14.83
C VAL A 3 6.77 -0.99 16.11
N GLY A 4 5.46 -0.86 16.32
CA GLY A 4 4.76 -1.40 17.47
C GLY A 4 4.12 -2.75 17.14
N LEU A 5 4.03 -3.64 18.13
CA LEU A 5 3.38 -4.94 17.99
C LEU A 5 2.13 -5.01 18.87
N ASN A 6 1.05 -5.59 18.33
CA ASN A 6 -0.17 -6.04 19.02
C ASN A 6 -1.15 -4.96 19.55
N ASN A 7 -2.34 -4.85 18.94
CA ASN A 7 -3.51 -4.11 19.48
C ASN A 7 -4.89 -4.52 18.87
N GLY A 8 -5.00 -5.65 18.14
CA GLY A 8 -6.27 -6.07 17.53
C GLY A 8 -6.10 -6.78 16.19
N ALA A 9 -7.21 -7.01 15.47
CA ALA A 9 -7.27 -7.85 14.26
C ALA A 9 -6.73 -7.19 12.97
N GLY A 10 -5.82 -6.23 13.06
CA GLY A 10 -5.29 -5.53 11.88
C GLY A 10 -4.02 -4.74 12.16
N SER A 11 -3.37 -4.31 11.08
CA SER A 11 -2.28 -3.34 11.11
C SER A 11 -2.85 -1.94 10.93
N PHE A 12 -2.27 -0.95 11.60
CA PHE A 12 -2.75 0.44 11.53
C PHE A 12 -1.68 1.44 11.97
N SER A 13 -1.93 2.71 11.66
CA SER A 13 -1.05 3.84 11.99
C SER A 13 -1.53 4.52 13.27
N ILE A 14 -0.61 4.89 14.16
CA ILE A 14 -0.90 5.78 15.30
C ILE A 14 -0.01 7.02 15.23
N GLU A 15 -0.59 8.19 15.48
CA GLU A 15 0.15 9.42 15.71
C GLU A 15 0.32 9.63 17.21
N ARG A 16 1.56 9.81 17.65
CA ARG A 16 1.89 10.19 19.02
C ARG A 16 2.43 11.60 19.04
N THR A 17 1.70 12.49 19.71
CA THR A 17 2.11 13.88 19.91
C THR A 17 2.60 14.09 21.33
N ILE A 18 3.86 14.51 21.47
CA ILE A 18 4.48 14.88 22.76
C ILE A 18 4.64 16.40 22.77
N PRO A 19 4.21 17.12 23.83
CA PRO A 19 4.36 18.57 23.90
C PRO A 19 5.80 19.02 23.65
N GLY A 20 5.98 19.98 22.75
CA GLY A 20 7.30 20.51 22.37
C GLY A 20 8.12 19.61 21.44
N LYS A 21 7.57 18.48 20.97
CA LYS A 21 8.22 17.60 19.97
C LYS A 21 7.38 17.52 18.70
N ARG A 22 8.05 17.17 17.60
CA ARG A 22 7.38 16.81 16.36
C ARG A 22 6.52 15.55 16.58
N PRO A 23 5.31 15.45 16.00
CA PRO A 23 4.52 14.23 16.03
C PRO A 23 5.31 13.02 15.51
N GLU A 24 5.16 11.88 16.18
CA GLU A 24 5.74 10.60 15.82
C GLU A 24 4.66 9.74 15.14
N MET A 25 4.88 9.34 13.89
CA MET A 25 4.08 8.31 13.24
C MET A 25 4.66 6.93 13.57
N ILE A 26 3.79 6.02 14.02
CA ILE A 26 4.12 4.67 14.43
C ILE A 26 3.23 3.72 13.64
N ALA A 27 3.84 2.78 12.92
CA ALA A 27 3.13 1.67 12.30
C ALA A 27 2.97 0.55 13.35
N VAL A 28 1.74 0.10 13.56
CA VAL A 28 1.39 -1.02 14.41
C VAL A 28 1.10 -2.22 13.51
N MET A 29 1.87 -3.29 13.68
CA MET A 29 1.79 -4.48 12.83
C MET A 29 1.07 -5.62 13.53
N LEU A 30 0.13 -6.25 12.81
CA LEU A 30 -0.43 -7.53 13.21
C LEU A 30 0.59 -8.66 12.98
N TYR A 31 0.69 -9.54 13.97
CA TYR A 31 1.38 -10.81 13.87
C TYR A 31 0.59 -11.85 14.67
N GLY A 32 0.68 -13.12 14.29
CA GLY A 32 0.26 -14.21 15.16
C GLY A 32 1.45 -14.72 15.97
N GLU A 33 1.19 -15.47 17.02
CA GLU A 33 2.25 -16.02 17.88
C GLU A 33 2.24 -17.55 17.80
N LYS A 34 3.43 -18.16 17.67
CA LYS A 34 3.58 -19.62 17.82
C LYS A 34 3.50 -19.99 19.30
N GLU A 35 3.35 -21.28 19.60
CA GLU A 35 3.29 -21.77 20.99
C GLU A 35 4.53 -21.41 21.83
N ASP A 36 5.68 -21.21 21.18
CA ASP A 36 6.95 -20.84 21.82
C ASP A 36 7.16 -19.33 21.98
N GLY A 37 6.16 -18.51 21.65
CA GLY A 37 6.24 -17.05 21.71
C GLY A 37 6.87 -16.40 20.47
N THR A 38 7.29 -17.18 19.48
CA THR A 38 7.88 -16.63 18.25
C THR A 38 6.81 -15.94 17.41
N PRO A 39 7.03 -14.67 16.99
CA PRO A 39 6.16 -14.02 16.03
C PRO A 39 6.08 -14.79 14.71
N TRP A 40 4.89 -14.91 14.16
CA TRP A 40 4.65 -15.44 12.82
C TRP A 40 3.74 -14.51 12.04
N TYR A 41 3.99 -14.37 10.74
CA TYR A 41 3.20 -13.55 9.86
C TYR A 41 2.56 -14.41 8.79
N PHE A 42 1.33 -14.05 8.40
CA PHE A 42 0.70 -14.69 7.27
C PHE A 42 1.52 -14.37 6.01
N ARG A 43 2.23 -15.39 5.50
CA ARG A 43 3.25 -15.30 4.43
C ARG A 43 4.57 -14.71 4.91
N ASP A 44 5.24 -15.39 5.84
CA ASP A 44 6.59 -15.04 6.30
C ASP A 44 7.58 -14.73 5.15
N SER A 45 7.47 -15.41 3.99
CA SER A 45 8.32 -15.13 2.82
C SER A 45 8.07 -13.77 2.15
N GLU A 46 6.96 -13.11 2.47
CA GLU A 46 6.53 -11.82 1.92
C GLU A 46 6.56 -10.70 2.99
N ILE A 47 7.20 -10.96 4.14
CA ILE A 47 7.15 -10.06 5.29
C ILE A 47 7.66 -8.65 4.96
N ASP A 48 8.68 -8.53 4.12
CA ASP A 48 9.22 -7.23 3.71
C ASP A 48 8.16 -6.39 2.99
N LYS A 49 7.40 -7.02 2.09
CA LYS A 49 6.34 -6.34 1.34
C LYS A 49 5.17 -5.95 2.24
N ILE A 50 4.78 -6.83 3.15
CA ILE A 50 3.71 -6.56 4.12
C ILE A 50 4.12 -5.42 5.04
N LEU A 51 5.34 -5.46 5.56
CA LEU A 51 5.88 -4.43 6.44
C LEU A 51 5.89 -3.07 5.75
N VAL A 52 6.38 -3.00 4.50
CA VAL A 52 6.39 -1.77 3.73
C VAL A 52 4.96 -1.31 3.40
N HIS A 53 4.06 -2.23 3.03
CA HIS A 53 2.66 -1.91 2.73
C HIS A 53 1.98 -1.21 3.91
N GLU A 54 2.00 -1.86 5.07
CA GLU A 54 1.36 -1.34 6.28
C GLU A 54 2.06 -0.08 6.80
N PHE A 55 3.38 0.01 6.62
CA PHE A 55 4.14 1.21 6.93
C PHE A 55 3.70 2.41 6.09
N CYS A 56 3.51 2.24 4.78
CA CYS A 56 3.11 3.32 3.88
C CYS A 56 1.74 3.92 4.24
N HIS A 57 0.81 3.13 4.80
CA HIS A 57 -0.47 3.62 5.31
C HIS A 57 -0.31 4.67 6.44
N SER A 58 0.85 4.79 7.07
CA SER A 58 1.15 5.87 8.03
C SER A 58 1.52 7.20 7.39
N PHE A 59 1.81 7.24 6.10
CA PHE A 59 2.35 8.44 5.42
C PHE A 59 1.49 8.91 4.26
N ILE A 60 0.50 8.12 3.88
CA ILE A 60 -0.42 8.41 2.78
C ILE A 60 -1.74 8.92 3.36
N SER A 61 -2.28 9.97 2.72
CA SER A 61 -3.60 10.50 3.01
C SER A 61 -4.28 10.86 1.70
N PRO A 62 -5.53 10.44 1.48
CA PRO A 62 -6.19 10.61 0.19
C PRO A 62 -6.59 12.07 -0.03
N ASP A 63 -6.03 12.69 -1.06
CA ASP A 63 -6.40 14.06 -1.45
C ASP A 63 -7.72 14.08 -2.23
N LYS A 64 -8.65 14.93 -1.79
CA LYS A 64 -9.97 15.11 -2.42
C LYS A 64 -9.89 15.50 -3.89
N LYS A 65 -8.78 16.11 -4.35
CA LYS A 65 -8.60 16.43 -5.78
C LYS A 65 -8.64 15.19 -6.67
N TYR A 66 -8.32 14.01 -6.14
CA TYR A 66 -8.38 12.74 -6.87
C TYR A 66 -9.70 11.97 -6.72
N LYS A 67 -10.70 12.53 -6.01
CA LYS A 67 -11.97 11.85 -5.77
C LYS A 67 -12.69 11.42 -7.06
N LYS A 68 -12.68 12.27 -8.09
CA LYS A 68 -13.35 11.98 -9.37
C LYS A 68 -12.75 10.75 -10.03
N ILE A 69 -11.43 10.73 -10.19
CA ILE A 69 -10.71 9.61 -10.81
C ILE A 69 -10.83 8.33 -9.97
N ALA A 70 -10.69 8.42 -8.65
CA ALA A 70 -10.86 7.28 -7.75
C ALA A 70 -12.26 6.68 -7.81
N THR A 71 -13.30 7.53 -7.87
CA THR A 71 -14.69 7.07 -8.00
C THR A 71 -14.92 6.35 -9.32
N ARG A 72 -14.31 6.83 -10.42
CA ARG A 72 -14.35 6.16 -11.73
C ARG A 72 -13.70 4.78 -11.66
N LEU A 73 -12.46 4.71 -11.18
CA LEU A 73 -11.71 3.45 -11.02
C LEU A 73 -12.44 2.46 -10.11
N LEU A 74 -13.03 2.95 -9.01
CA LEU A 74 -13.85 2.14 -8.12
C LEU A 74 -15.05 1.55 -8.84
N ASN A 75 -15.74 2.33 -9.66
CA ASN A 75 -16.92 1.86 -10.40
C ASN A 75 -16.56 0.83 -11.47
N GLU A 76 -15.49 1.07 -12.22
CA GLU A 76 -14.98 0.16 -13.26
C GLU A 76 -14.52 -1.18 -12.68
N ASN A 77 -13.94 -1.17 -11.47
CA ASN A 77 -13.34 -2.34 -10.82
C ASN A 77 -14.14 -2.84 -9.60
N ARG A 78 -15.38 -2.38 -9.44
CA ARG A 78 -16.19 -2.50 -8.20
C ARG A 78 -16.26 -3.92 -7.64
N LYS A 79 -16.52 -4.92 -8.51
CA LYS A 79 -16.64 -6.32 -8.07
C LYS A 79 -15.36 -6.81 -7.39
N LYS A 80 -14.21 -6.52 -8.00
CA LYS A 80 -12.92 -6.99 -7.52
C LYS A 80 -12.46 -6.23 -6.28
N LEU A 81 -12.58 -4.91 -6.29
CA LEU A 81 -12.22 -4.07 -5.16
C LEU A 81 -13.09 -4.35 -3.92
N ASN A 82 -14.41 -4.52 -4.09
CA ASN A 82 -15.29 -4.90 -2.99
C ASN A 82 -14.92 -6.26 -2.38
N SER A 83 -14.51 -7.24 -3.19
CA SER A 83 -14.07 -8.56 -2.67
C SER A 83 -12.80 -8.47 -1.80
N MET A 84 -12.04 -7.38 -1.95
CA MET A 84 -10.86 -7.07 -1.14
C MET A 84 -11.16 -6.14 0.03
N GLY A 85 -12.43 -5.75 0.25
CA GLY A 85 -12.81 -4.78 1.28
C GLY A 85 -12.69 -3.31 0.87
N TYR A 86 -12.43 -3.03 -0.41
CA TYR A 86 -12.29 -1.66 -0.93
C TYR A 86 -13.61 -1.16 -1.55
N GLY A 87 -14.38 -0.41 -0.77
CA GLY A 87 -15.73 0.03 -1.15
C GLY A 87 -15.94 1.54 -1.29
N ILE A 88 -14.91 2.35 -1.00
CA ILE A 88 -14.97 3.82 -1.06
C ILE A 88 -13.78 4.38 -1.85
N TRP A 89 -13.89 5.64 -2.30
CA TRP A 89 -12.90 6.23 -3.20
C TRP A 89 -11.56 6.49 -2.50
N GLU A 90 -11.58 6.74 -1.19
CA GLU A 90 -10.41 6.89 -0.33
C GLU A 90 -9.51 5.66 -0.43
N ASN A 91 -10.10 4.46 -0.26
CA ASN A 91 -9.38 3.18 -0.35
C ASN A 91 -8.67 3.02 -1.69
N VAL A 92 -9.24 3.52 -2.79
CA VAL A 92 -8.61 3.41 -4.11
C VAL A 92 -7.34 4.26 -4.19
N ILE A 93 -7.36 5.48 -3.64
CA ILE A 93 -6.18 6.36 -3.64
C ILE A 93 -5.11 5.79 -2.71
N ASP A 94 -5.49 5.47 -1.47
CA ASP A 94 -4.55 5.01 -0.45
C ASP A 94 -3.85 3.73 -0.91
N GLU A 95 -4.61 2.73 -1.34
CA GLU A 95 -4.05 1.46 -1.79
C GLU A 95 -3.24 1.60 -3.08
N THR A 96 -3.62 2.48 -4.01
CA THR A 96 -2.83 2.72 -5.22
C THR A 96 -1.43 3.22 -4.86
N LEU A 97 -1.36 4.22 -3.97
CA LEU A 97 -0.09 4.82 -3.55
C LEU A 97 0.74 3.85 -2.71
N VAL A 98 0.12 3.12 -1.78
CA VAL A 98 0.79 2.11 -0.97
C VAL A 98 1.36 1.00 -1.86
N ARG A 99 0.58 0.47 -2.79
CA ARG A 99 1.01 -0.62 -3.69
C ARG A 99 2.13 -0.20 -4.62
N ALA A 100 2.06 1.02 -5.16
CA ALA A 100 3.15 1.59 -5.94
C ALA A 100 4.42 1.79 -5.10
N SER A 101 4.28 2.19 -3.83
CA SER A 101 5.40 2.36 -2.91
C SER A 101 6.08 1.03 -2.55
N VAL A 102 5.32 -0.06 -2.41
CA VAL A 102 5.90 -1.41 -2.24
C VAL A 102 6.73 -1.80 -3.47
N ILE A 103 6.22 -1.58 -4.68
CA ILE A 103 6.97 -1.89 -5.91
C ILE A 103 8.26 -1.05 -5.99
N ARG A 104 8.16 0.25 -5.67
CA ARG A 104 9.32 1.14 -5.55
C ARG A 104 10.35 0.62 -4.55
N TYR A 105 9.90 0.19 -3.37
CA TYR A 105 10.80 -0.36 -2.35
C TYR A 105 11.58 -1.58 -2.87
N LEU A 106 10.90 -2.51 -3.57
CA LEU A 106 11.57 -3.68 -4.15
C LEU A 106 12.66 -3.28 -5.16
N ILE A 107 12.40 -2.25 -5.97
CA ILE A 107 13.39 -1.70 -6.91
C ILE A 107 14.59 -1.11 -6.16
N ASP A 108 14.33 -0.29 -5.14
CA ASP A 108 15.38 0.43 -4.41
C ASP A 108 16.23 -0.49 -3.50
N HIS A 109 15.79 -1.73 -3.28
CA HIS A 109 16.46 -2.73 -2.44
C HIS A 109 16.97 -3.93 -3.25
N ASP A 110 17.25 -3.74 -4.53
CA ASP A 110 17.93 -4.70 -5.41
C ASP A 110 17.24 -6.08 -5.52
N TYR A 111 15.91 -6.14 -5.35
CA TYR A 111 15.16 -7.36 -5.66
C TYR A 111 15.25 -7.64 -7.16
N SER A 112 15.17 -8.92 -7.54
CA SER A 112 15.26 -9.32 -8.94
C SER A 112 14.09 -8.76 -9.77
N ASP A 113 14.37 -8.46 -11.04
CA ASP A 113 13.37 -8.06 -12.04
C ASP A 113 12.18 -9.02 -12.08
N ASP A 114 12.43 -10.33 -11.98
CA ASP A 114 11.37 -11.36 -11.96
C ASP A 114 10.46 -11.21 -10.75
N THR A 115 11.03 -10.95 -9.57
CA THR A 115 10.25 -10.68 -8.35
C THR A 115 9.39 -9.43 -8.49
N ILE A 116 9.97 -8.36 -9.06
CA ILE A 116 9.27 -7.09 -9.27
C ILE A 116 8.14 -7.25 -10.29
N ARG A 117 8.39 -7.93 -11.41
CA ARG A 117 7.37 -8.22 -12.44
C ARG A 117 6.25 -9.11 -11.90
N GLN A 118 6.59 -10.07 -11.05
CA GLN A 118 5.59 -10.91 -10.40
C GLN A 118 4.72 -10.08 -9.46
N GLU A 119 5.31 -9.15 -8.69
CA GLU A 119 4.57 -8.26 -7.81
C GLU A 119 3.61 -7.36 -8.59
N ILE A 120 4.09 -6.71 -9.67
CA ILE A 120 3.26 -5.93 -10.59
C ILE A 120 2.12 -6.80 -11.15
N SER A 121 2.43 -8.00 -11.65
CA SER A 121 1.42 -8.94 -12.16
C SER A 121 0.37 -9.29 -11.09
N ASN A 122 0.77 -9.43 -9.83
CA ASN A 122 -0.16 -9.71 -8.74
C ASN A 122 -1.13 -8.55 -8.50
N GLN A 123 -0.66 -7.30 -8.59
CA GLN A 123 -1.52 -6.13 -8.47
C GLN A 123 -2.66 -6.13 -9.49
N HIS A 124 -2.36 -6.48 -10.74
CA HIS A 124 -3.34 -6.52 -11.81
C HIS A 124 -4.28 -7.72 -11.69
N LYS A 125 -3.74 -8.93 -11.48
CA LYS A 125 -4.50 -10.18 -11.55
C LYS A 125 -5.24 -10.52 -10.26
N TYR A 126 -4.60 -10.32 -9.12
CA TYR A 126 -5.12 -10.76 -7.82
C TYR A 126 -5.74 -9.65 -6.99
N TYR A 127 -5.24 -8.42 -7.08
CA TYR A 127 -5.76 -7.31 -6.28
C TYR A 127 -6.69 -6.36 -7.04
N GLY A 128 -6.64 -6.36 -8.38
CA GLY A 128 -7.55 -5.58 -9.22
C GLY A 128 -7.10 -4.15 -9.50
N PHE A 129 -5.84 -3.81 -9.22
CA PHE A 129 -5.22 -2.52 -9.49
C PHE A 129 -4.66 -2.50 -10.91
N THR A 130 -5.55 -2.67 -11.89
CA THR A 130 -5.21 -2.83 -13.31
C THR A 130 -4.63 -1.57 -13.95
N TRP A 131 -4.79 -0.43 -13.29
CA TRP A 131 -4.30 0.87 -13.72
C TRP A 131 -2.88 1.18 -13.25
N LEU A 132 -2.31 0.33 -12.38
CA LEU A 132 -0.91 0.46 -12.02
C LEU A 132 -0.02 0.27 -13.27
N PRO A 133 1.09 1.00 -13.40
CA PRO A 133 1.98 0.85 -14.54
C PRO A 133 2.63 -0.53 -14.59
N THR A 134 2.81 -1.06 -15.79
CA THR A 134 3.47 -2.38 -15.99
C THR A 134 4.97 -2.27 -16.23
N ASP A 135 5.47 -1.05 -16.49
CA ASP A 135 6.88 -0.75 -16.68
C ASP A 135 7.55 -0.51 -15.32
N ILE A 136 8.64 -1.23 -15.05
CA ILE A 136 9.43 -1.09 -13.81
C ILE A 136 10.04 0.31 -13.72
N GLU A 137 10.52 0.85 -14.84
CA GLU A 137 11.18 2.16 -14.85
C GLU A 137 10.22 3.29 -14.51
N TRP A 138 8.92 3.12 -14.79
CA TRP A 138 7.92 4.11 -14.40
C TRP A 138 7.90 4.32 -12.89
N TYR A 139 8.01 3.24 -12.11
CA TYR A 139 8.03 3.33 -10.66
C TYR A 139 9.21 4.12 -10.16
N LYS A 140 10.29 4.30 -10.97
CA LYS A 140 11.45 5.12 -10.64
C LYS A 140 11.21 6.64 -10.69
N GLY A 141 10.09 7.07 -11.23
CA GLY A 141 9.65 8.46 -11.24
C GLY A 141 8.78 8.87 -10.05
N ASP A 142 8.06 9.98 -10.23
CA ASP A 142 7.06 10.45 -9.28
C ASP A 142 5.81 9.57 -9.32
N ILE A 143 5.52 8.87 -8.22
CA ILE A 143 4.35 7.99 -8.09
C ILE A 143 3.05 8.78 -8.26
N MET A 144 3.01 10.06 -7.90
CA MET A 144 1.81 10.90 -8.03
C MET A 144 1.37 11.09 -9.49
N ALA A 145 2.31 10.96 -10.44
CA ALA A 145 2.04 11.08 -11.87
C ALA A 145 0.99 10.07 -12.35
N ILE A 146 0.72 8.99 -11.61
CA ILE A 146 -0.32 8.02 -11.96
C ILE A 146 -1.70 8.68 -12.09
N PHE A 147 -2.02 9.59 -11.17
CA PHE A 147 -3.32 10.24 -11.17
C PHE A 147 -3.38 11.38 -12.17
N ASP A 148 -2.29 12.12 -12.32
CA ASP A 148 -2.20 13.25 -13.25
C ASP A 148 -2.35 12.77 -14.70
N GLN A 149 -1.65 11.69 -15.07
CA GLN A 149 -1.76 11.06 -16.40
C GLN A 149 -3.15 10.48 -16.70
N MET A 150 -3.93 10.13 -15.66
CA MET A 150 -5.29 9.60 -15.82
C MET A 150 -6.35 10.70 -15.91
N GLN A 151 -6.04 11.90 -15.41
CA GLN A 151 -6.90 13.08 -15.53
C GLN A 151 -6.78 13.70 -16.94
N GLU A 152 -5.62 13.64 -17.58
CA GLU A 152 -5.40 14.17 -18.94
C GLU A 152 -6.08 13.36 -20.06
N LYS A 153 -6.53 12.13 -19.76
CA LYS A 153 -7.21 11.24 -20.71
C LYS A 153 -8.75 11.39 -20.69
N GLU A 154 -9.27 12.42 -20.01
CA GLU A 154 -10.68 12.83 -20.03
C GLU A 154 -10.95 13.93 -21.06
#